data_AF-A0A2N5WC73-F1
#
_entry.id   AF-A0A2N5WC73-F1
#
_cell.length_a   1.000
_cell.length_b   1.000
_cell.length_c   1.000
_cell.angle_alpha   90.00
_cell.angle_beta   90.00
_cell.angle_gamma   90.00
#
_symmetry.space_group_name_H-M   'P 1'
#
loop_
_entity.id
_entity.type
_entity.pdbx_description
1 polymer ?
#
loop_
_entity_poly.entity_id
_entity_poly.type
_entity_poly.pdbx_seq_one_letter_code
_entity_poly.pdbx_strand_id
1 'polypeptide(L)'
;MNKEEIKKYKSLFWSSTIGSLISSAITIISFLMMNLKLGFMFMLLTAILLLTSYLSEFTSLKKEYKDNTISFSVPSLIKKGYSVNPNTTKGKISWLTKFTFPIVLSLACIFALIVFYWN
;
A
#
# COMPACT_ATOMS: atom_id res chain seq x y z
N MET A 1 3.28 21.88 2.19
CA MET A 1 3.29 21.05 3.42
C MET A 1 4.60 21.31 4.18
N ASN A 2 4.68 21.13 5.51
CA ASN A 2 5.94 21.40 6.22
C ASN A 2 6.95 20.23 6.08
N LYS A 3 8.24 20.47 6.36
CA LYS A 3 9.31 19.46 6.18
C LYS A 3 9.15 18.24 7.09
N GLU A 4 8.69 18.44 8.32
CA GLU A 4 8.50 17.36 9.30
C GLU A 4 7.39 16.40 8.89
N GLU A 5 6.30 16.94 8.36
CA GLU A 5 5.17 16.17 7.87
C GLU A 5 5.55 15.34 6.64
N ILE A 6 6.32 15.92 5.71
CA ILE A 6 6.91 15.17 4.58
C ILE A 6 7.79 14.02 5.10
N LYS A 7 8.64 14.28 6.11
CA LYS A 7 9.50 13.24 6.72
C LYS A 7 8.67 12.11 7.33
N LYS A 8 7.54 12.42 7.99
CA LYS A 8 6.63 11.43 8.56
C LYS A 8 6.01 10.55 7.47
N TYR A 9 5.44 11.13 6.42
CA TYR A 9 4.88 10.35 5.30
C TYR A 9 5.94 9.51 4.59
N LYS A 10 7.14 10.08 4.39
CA LYS A 10 8.27 9.35 3.80
C LYS A 10 8.69 8.16 4.67
N SER A 11 8.82 8.36 5.97
CA SER A 11 9.15 7.30 6.92
C SER A 11 8.10 6.18 6.89
N LEU A 12 6.81 6.55 6.97
CA LEU A 12 5.70 5.59 6.93
C LEU A 12 5.66 4.80 5.62
N PHE A 13 5.89 5.46 4.48
CA PHE A 13 5.94 4.81 3.18
C PHE A 13 7.06 3.77 3.12
N TRP A 14 8.28 4.16 3.50
CA TRP A 14 9.44 3.28 3.40
C TRP A 14 9.40 2.14 4.42
N SER A 15 8.99 2.41 5.67
CA SER A 15 8.85 1.35 6.68
C SER A 15 7.78 0.33 6.28
N SER A 16 6.63 0.79 5.78
CA SER A 16 5.57 -0.11 5.31
C SER A 16 6.01 -0.89 4.05
N THR A 17 6.72 -0.24 3.13
CA THR A 17 7.25 -0.91 1.92
C THR A 17 8.25 -2.01 2.30
N ILE A 18 9.23 -1.70 3.15
CA ILE A 18 10.21 -2.69 3.64
C ILE A 18 9.51 -3.81 4.40
N GLY A 19 8.59 -3.47 5.31
CA GLY A 19 7.79 -4.44 6.04
C GLY A 19 6.99 -5.36 5.12
N SER A 20 6.40 -4.82 4.04
CA SER A 20 5.64 -5.62 3.07
C SER A 20 6.54 -6.62 2.33
N LEU A 21 7.78 -6.25 2.00
CA LEU A 21 8.74 -7.15 1.37
C LEU A 21 9.14 -8.29 2.32
N ILE A 22 9.45 -7.96 3.58
CA ILE A 22 9.78 -8.96 4.61
C ILE A 22 8.60 -9.91 4.82
N SER A 23 7.39 -9.37 4.97
CA SER A 23 6.15 -10.13 5.13
C SER A 23 5.88 -11.05 3.94
N SER A 24 6.16 -10.58 2.72
CA SER A 24 6.04 -11.39 1.49
C SER A 24 7.04 -12.54 1.46
N ALA A 25 8.29 -12.31 1.88
CA ALA A 25 9.29 -13.37 1.99
C ALA A 25 8.85 -14.45 3.00
N ILE A 26 8.32 -14.04 4.15
CA ILE A 26 7.79 -14.98 5.16
C ILE A 26 6.57 -15.75 4.63
N THR A 27 5.71 -15.09 3.84
CA THR A 27 4.58 -15.73 3.16
C THR A 27 5.05 -16.88 2.26
N ILE A 28 6.06 -16.63 1.42
CA ILE A 28 6.63 -17.63 0.50
C ILE A 28 7.22 -18.81 1.30
N ILE A 29 8.02 -18.51 2.33
CA ILE A 29 8.61 -19.55 3.20
C ILE A 29 7.52 -20.39 3.85
N SER A 30 6.46 -19.75 4.37
CA SER A 30 5.35 -20.46 5.03
C SER A 30 4.63 -21.41 4.08
N PHE A 31 4.40 -20.99 2.83
CA PHE A 31 3.80 -21.86 1.81
C PHE A 31 4.73 -23.01 1.40
N LEU A 32 6.03 -22.77 1.28
CA LEU A 32 7.01 -23.85 1.02
C LEU A 32 7.06 -24.87 2.15
N MET A 33 6.85 -24.45 3.40
CA MET A 33 6.75 -25.32 4.57
C MET A 33 5.34 -25.94 4.76
N MET A 34 4.43 -25.75 3.79
CA MET A 34 3.01 -26.17 3.86
C MET A 34 2.23 -25.61 5.06
N ASN A 35 2.75 -24.57 5.72
CA ASN A 35 2.03 -23.86 6.78
C ASN A 35 1.15 -22.76 6.18
N LEU A 36 0.05 -23.19 5.55
CA LEU A 36 -0.85 -22.30 4.81
C LEU A 36 -1.46 -21.23 5.70
N LYS A 37 -1.82 -21.57 6.94
CA LYS A 37 -2.37 -20.61 7.92
C LYS A 37 -1.42 -19.45 8.18
N LEU A 38 -0.15 -19.76 8.46
CA LEU A 38 0.88 -18.73 8.67
C LEU A 38 1.10 -17.93 7.38
N GLY A 39 1.11 -18.59 6.22
CA GLY A 39 1.22 -17.94 4.93
C GLY A 39 0.12 -16.92 4.68
N PHE A 40 -1.15 -17.26 4.92
CA PHE A 40 -2.26 -16.32 4.76
C PHE A 40 -2.23 -15.16 5.77
N MET A 41 -1.74 -15.38 7.00
CA MET A 41 -1.54 -14.27 7.96
C MET A 41 -0.51 -13.26 7.47
N PHE A 42 0.64 -13.73 7.01
CA PHE A 42 1.69 -12.84 6.48
C PHE A 42 1.29 -12.24 5.13
N MET A 43 0.49 -12.94 4.32
CA MET A 43 -0.07 -12.38 3.09
C MET A 43 -1.05 -11.23 3.39
N LEU A 44 -1.91 -11.40 4.40
CA LEU A 44 -2.78 -10.33 4.89
C LEU A 44 -1.96 -9.13 5.41
N LEU A 45 -0.92 -9.39 6.20
CA LEU A 45 -0.02 -8.35 6.67
C LEU A 45 0.66 -7.60 5.52
N THR A 46 1.13 -8.32 4.49
CA THR A 46 1.68 -7.73 3.27
C THR A 46 0.68 -6.77 2.62
N ALA A 47 -0.58 -7.20 2.48
CA ALA A 47 -1.63 -6.40 1.87
C ALA A 47 -1.89 -5.10 2.67
N ILE A 48 -1.96 -5.19 4.00
CA ILE A 48 -2.14 -4.03 4.90
C ILE A 48 -0.95 -3.05 4.80
N LEU A 49 0.28 -3.57 4.76
CA LEU A 49 1.48 -2.74 4.66
C LEU A 49 1.59 -2.05 3.29
N LEU A 50 1.24 -2.74 2.20
CA LEU A 50 1.13 -2.14 0.88
C LEU A 50 0.07 -1.03 0.85
N LEU A 51 -1.10 -1.28 1.42
CA LEU A 51 -2.17 -0.28 1.52
C LEU A 51 -1.70 0.95 2.32
N THR A 52 -1.01 0.74 3.44
CA THR A 52 -0.47 1.81 4.28
C THR A 52 0.57 2.65 3.52
N SER A 53 1.46 2.00 2.76
CA SER A 53 2.42 2.67 1.90
C SER A 53 1.72 3.55 0.86
N TYR A 54 0.73 2.99 0.16
CA TYR A 54 -0.04 3.72 -0.86
C TYR A 54 -0.85 4.87 -0.27
N LEU A 55 -1.47 4.69 0.89
CA LEU A 55 -2.21 5.74 1.59
C LEU A 55 -1.30 6.88 2.02
N SER A 56 -0.09 6.58 2.49
CA SER A 56 0.90 7.59 2.84
C SER A 56 1.26 8.46 1.63
N GLU A 57 1.57 7.83 0.49
CA GLU A 57 1.87 8.54 -0.75
C GLU A 57 0.67 9.34 -1.26
N PHE A 58 -0.50 8.72 -1.34
CA PHE A 58 -1.73 9.38 -1.77
C PHE A 58 -2.05 10.62 -0.94
N THR A 59 -2.01 10.50 0.40
CA THR A 59 -2.38 11.60 1.30
C THR A 59 -1.39 12.75 1.17
N SER A 60 -0.09 12.45 1.11
CA SER A 60 0.95 13.47 0.94
C SER A 60 0.78 14.26 -0.36
N LEU A 61 0.53 13.57 -1.49
CA LEU A 61 0.34 14.19 -2.80
C LEU A 61 -0.98 14.96 -2.88
N LYS A 62 -2.06 14.41 -2.31
CA LYS A 62 -3.37 15.06 -2.26
C LYS A 62 -3.30 16.38 -1.52
N LYS A 63 -2.55 16.43 -0.42
CA LYS A 63 -2.38 17.63 0.40
C LYS A 63 -1.47 18.66 -0.27
N GLU A 64 -0.34 18.25 -0.82
CA GLU A 64 0.63 19.17 -1.44
C GLU A 64 0.10 19.77 -2.74
N TYR A 65 -0.54 18.97 -3.59
CA TYR A 65 -0.99 19.37 -4.92
C TYR A 65 -2.49 19.68 -4.96
N LYS A 66 -3.11 20.08 -3.84
CA LYS A 66 -4.56 20.32 -3.73
C LYS A 66 -5.09 21.32 -4.78
N ASP A 67 -4.29 22.33 -5.10
CA ASP A 67 -4.64 23.40 -6.03
C ASP A 67 -4.30 23.05 -7.49
N ASN A 68 -3.55 21.96 -7.72
CA ASN A 68 -3.25 21.46 -9.05
C ASN A 68 -4.24 20.36 -9.43
N THR A 69 -5.26 20.71 -10.20
CA THR A 69 -6.33 19.80 -10.67
C THR A 69 -6.19 19.41 -12.14
N ILE A 70 -5.14 19.88 -12.82
CA ILE A 70 -4.95 19.71 -14.27
C ILE A 70 -3.84 18.70 -14.57
N SER A 71 -2.70 18.79 -13.89
CA SER A 71 -1.54 17.94 -14.17
C SER A 71 -1.76 16.52 -13.63
N PHE A 72 -1.76 15.52 -14.51
CA PHE A 72 -1.87 14.11 -14.11
C PHE A 72 -0.62 13.58 -13.38
N SER A 73 0.57 14.04 -13.79
CA SER A 73 1.86 13.65 -13.22
C SER A 73 2.46 14.82 -12.44
N VAL A 74 2.91 14.56 -11.22
CA VAL A 74 3.53 15.56 -10.32
C VAL A 74 4.80 14.98 -9.69
N PRO A 75 5.78 15.82 -9.31
CA PRO A 75 6.94 15.35 -8.57
C PRO A 75 6.53 14.59 -7.30
N SER A 76 7.19 13.47 -7.04
CA SER A 76 6.93 12.71 -5.82
C SER A 76 7.61 13.39 -4.62
N LEU A 77 6.91 13.47 -3.48
CA LEU A 77 7.46 13.97 -2.22
C LEU A 77 8.23 12.91 -1.41
N ILE A 78 8.04 11.63 -1.74
CA ILE A 78 8.48 10.50 -0.90
C ILE A 78 9.63 9.73 -1.54
N LYS A 79 9.52 9.45 -2.83
CA LYS A 79 10.49 8.72 -3.67
C LYS A 79 11.00 9.61 -4.81
N LYS A 80 12.13 9.23 -5.39
CA LYS A 80 12.69 9.93 -6.56
C LYS A 80 11.78 9.71 -7.78
N GLY A 81 11.60 10.75 -8.59
CA GLY A 81 10.81 10.71 -9.82
C GLY A 81 9.42 11.35 -9.67
N TYR A 82 8.48 10.88 -10.48
CA TYR A 82 7.13 11.42 -10.57
C TYR A 82 6.10 10.42 -10.01
N SER A 83 4.96 10.95 -9.58
CA SER A 83 3.81 10.17 -9.15
C SER A 83 2.51 10.73 -9.72
N VAL A 84 1.45 9.96 -9.58
CA VAL A 84 0.12 10.31 -10.09
C VAL A 84 -0.54 11.30 -9.14
N ASN A 85 -0.97 12.44 -9.67
CA ASN A 85 -1.68 13.45 -8.92
C ASN A 85 -3.11 12.97 -8.58
N PRO A 86 -3.45 12.75 -7.30
CA PRO A 86 -4.77 12.26 -6.90
C PRO A 86 -5.89 13.30 -7.05
N ASN A 87 -5.59 14.56 -7.36
CA ASN A 87 -6.60 15.62 -7.49
C ASN A 87 -7.23 15.71 -8.88
N THR A 88 -6.66 15.04 -9.89
CA THR A 88 -7.25 14.96 -11.24
C THR A 88 -8.24 13.79 -11.35
N THR A 89 -9.23 13.87 -12.23
CA THR A 89 -10.19 12.77 -12.47
C THR A 89 -9.49 11.46 -12.85
N LYS A 90 -8.54 11.53 -13.81
CA LYS A 90 -7.73 10.37 -14.23
C LYS A 90 -6.86 9.85 -13.07
N GLY A 91 -6.34 10.74 -12.24
CA GLY A 91 -5.52 10.39 -11.08
C GLY A 91 -6.31 9.66 -9.99
N LYS A 92 -7.54 10.10 -9.70
CA LYS A 92 -8.45 9.40 -8.77
C LYS A 92 -8.68 7.96 -9.22
N ILE A 93 -8.94 7.74 -10.51
CA ILE A 93 -9.15 6.40 -11.08
C ILE A 93 -7.88 5.56 -10.93
N SER A 94 -6.70 6.11 -11.28
CA SER A 94 -5.43 5.38 -11.16
C SER A 94 -5.13 4.98 -9.71
N TRP A 95 -5.40 5.87 -8.74
CA TRP A 95 -5.24 5.55 -7.33
C TRP A 95 -6.24 4.52 -6.83
N LEU A 96 -7.49 4.58 -7.29
CA LEU A 96 -8.50 3.56 -6.99
C LEU A 96 -7.99 2.18 -7.42
N THR A 97 -7.48 2.04 -8.65
CA THR A 97 -6.90 0.79 -9.14
C THR A 97 -5.73 0.30 -8.27
N LYS A 98 -4.86 1.21 -7.81
CA LYS A 98 -3.76 0.85 -6.90
C LYS A 98 -4.26 0.34 -5.55
N PHE A 99 -5.35 0.90 -5.02
CA PHE A 99 -5.95 0.46 -3.77
C PHE A 99 -6.74 -0.85 -3.90
N THR A 100 -7.32 -1.13 -5.07
CA THR A 100 -8.11 -2.35 -5.29
C THR A 100 -7.30 -3.62 -4.99
N PHE A 101 -6.06 -3.71 -5.46
CA PHE A 101 -5.23 -4.91 -5.26
C PHE A 101 -5.06 -5.30 -3.78
N PRO A 102 -4.50 -4.45 -2.89
CA PRO A 102 -4.33 -4.81 -1.49
C PRO A 102 -5.66 -5.02 -0.77
N ILE A 103 -6.74 -4.33 -1.16
CA ILE A 103 -8.07 -4.54 -0.56
C ILE A 103 -8.62 -5.94 -0.90
N VAL A 104 -8.63 -6.30 -2.18
CA VAL A 104 -9.12 -7.62 -2.64
C VAL A 104 -8.26 -8.73 -2.05
N LEU A 105 -6.94 -8.55 -2.03
CA LEU A 105 -6.01 -9.49 -1.40
C LEU A 105 -6.30 -9.67 0.09
N SER A 106 -6.56 -8.57 0.82
CA SER A 106 -6.91 -8.64 2.25
C SER A 106 -8.19 -9.43 2.46
N LEU A 107 -9.24 -9.17 1.68
CA LEU A 107 -10.51 -9.88 1.76
C LEU A 107 -10.35 -11.38 1.47
N ALA A 108 -9.58 -11.73 0.43
CA ALA A 108 -9.29 -13.12 0.10
C ALA A 108 -8.53 -13.84 1.23
N CYS A 109 -7.54 -13.18 1.84
CA CYS A 109 -6.80 -13.75 2.98
C CYS A 109 -7.70 -13.93 4.21
N ILE A 110 -8.56 -12.96 4.51
CA ILE A 110 -9.52 -13.06 5.63
C ILE A 110 -10.45 -14.25 5.40
N PHE A 111 -11.01 -14.37 4.19
CA PHE A 111 -11.87 -15.51 3.85
C PHE A 111 -11.14 -16.85 3.99
N ALA A 112 -9.92 -16.96 3.44
CA ALA A 112 -9.10 -18.16 3.56
C ALA A 112 -8.82 -18.52 5.02
N LEU A 113 -8.45 -17.53 5.85
CA LEU A 113 -8.20 -17.73 7.27
C LEU A 113 -9.46 -18.23 7.98
N ILE A 114 -10.64 -17.63 7.74
CA ILE A 114 -11.91 -18.11 8.31
C ILE A 114 -12.13 -19.59 7.99
N VAL A 115 -11.93 -19.99 6.73
CA VAL A 115 -12.06 -21.39 6.29
C VAL A 115 -11.07 -22.31 7.04
N PHE A 116 -9.81 -21.90 7.21
CA PHE A 116 -8.80 -22.67 7.97
C PHE A 116 -9.03 -22.71 9.47
N TYR A 117 -9.76 -21.75 10.05
CA TYR A 117 -10.05 -21.70 11.48
C TYR A 117 -11.36 -22.41 11.86
N TRP A 118 -12.23 -22.68 10.89
CA TRP A 118 -13.48 -23.42 11.07
C TRP A 118 -13.39 -24.92 10.74
N ASN A 119 -12.30 -25.34 10.09
CA ASN A 119 -11.90 -26.76 10.00
C ASN A 119 -10.92 -27.12 11.11
#